data_AF-A0AAU4SFE9-F1
#
_entry.id   AF-A0AAU4SFE9-F1
#
_cell.length_a   1.000
_cell.length_b   1.000
_cell.length_c   1.000
_cell.angle_alpha   90.00
_cell.angle_beta   90.00
_cell.angle_gamma   90.00
#
_symmetry.space_group_name_H-M   'P 1'
#
loop_
_entity.id
_entity.type
_entity.pdbx_description
1 polymer ?
#
loop_
_entity_poly.entity_id
_entity_poly.type
_entity_poly.pdbx_seq_one_letter_code
_entity_poly.pdbx_strand_id
1 'polypeptide(L)'
;MRELGIVDEPAASSPRPHVRTCLDWTEQRLHLAGGVGAAVFRHAVGESWLVHTRDTRIVKLTADGHSALRLHLRLTNTALTAD
;
A
#
# COMPACT_ATOMS: atom_id res chain seq x y z
N MET A 1 0.63 3.84 12.24
CA MET A 1 1.49 2.91 11.46
C MET A 1 2.42 2.08 12.36
N ARG A 2 3.10 2.67 13.35
CA ARG A 2 3.92 1.90 14.32
C ARG A 2 3.17 0.78 15.07
N GLU A 3 1.89 0.99 15.38
CA GLU A 3 1.01 -0.03 16.00
C GLU A 3 0.75 -1.24 15.08
N LEU A 4 0.95 -1.09 13.77
CA LEU A 4 0.93 -2.17 12.78
C LEU A 4 2.31 -2.81 12.59
N GLY A 5 3.33 -2.38 13.35
CA GLY A 5 4.72 -2.79 13.10
C GLY A 5 5.33 -2.20 11.82
N ILE A 6 4.66 -1.24 11.16
CA ILE A 6 5.21 -0.55 9.99
C ILE A 6 6.23 0.47 10.49
N VAL A 7 7.50 0.21 10.24
CA VAL A 7 8.60 1.16 10.45
C VAL A 7 8.78 1.98 9.17
N ASP A 8 8.38 3.24 9.24
CA ASP A 8 8.43 4.22 8.16
C ASP A 8 9.29 5.41 8.56
N GLU A 9 10.57 5.18 8.84
CA GLU A 9 11.50 6.29 9.10
C GLU A 9 12.14 6.79 7.80
N PRO A 10 12.29 8.11 7.63
CA PRO A 10 13.03 8.67 6.52
C PRO A 10 14.49 8.22 6.62
N ALA A 11 14.91 7.31 5.74
CA ALA A 11 16.30 6.90 5.66
C ALA A 11 17.15 8.11 5.22
N ALA A 12 18.01 8.59 6.11
CA ALA A 12 18.84 9.79 5.91
C ALA A 12 19.71 9.75 4.63
N SER A 13 19.98 8.56 4.08
CA SER A 13 20.78 8.34 2.87
C SER A 13 20.00 7.74 1.70
N SER A 14 18.68 7.57 1.80
CA SER A 14 17.89 7.01 0.71
C SER A 14 17.67 8.04 -0.40
N PRO A 15 18.02 7.74 -1.67
CA PRO A 15 17.68 8.60 -2.80
C PRO A 15 16.18 8.60 -3.12
N ARG A 16 15.39 7.69 -2.53
CA ARG A 16 13.93 7.64 -2.70
C ARG A 16 13.25 8.56 -1.69
N PRO A 17 12.32 9.44 -2.13
CA PRO A 17 11.53 10.27 -1.23
C PRO A 17 10.79 9.42 -0.19
N HIS A 18 10.70 9.94 1.03
CA HIS A 18 9.99 9.28 2.11
C HIS A 18 8.48 9.13 1.80
N VAL A 19 7.87 10.19 1.25
CA VAL A 19 6.51 10.22 0.70
C VAL A 19 6.55 10.94 -0.65
N ARG A 20 5.86 10.39 -1.66
CA ARG A 20 5.65 11.04 -2.97
C ARG A 20 4.31 10.60 -3.56
N THR A 21 3.63 11.51 -4.24
CA THR A 21 2.51 11.12 -5.12
C THR A 21 3.06 10.61 -6.46
N CYS A 22 2.60 9.44 -6.92
CA CYS A 22 2.96 8.90 -8.23
C CYS A 22 1.71 8.76 -9.08
N LEU A 23 1.73 9.29 -10.30
CA LEU A 23 0.67 9.01 -11.28
C LEU A 23 0.91 7.62 -11.86
N ASP A 24 -0.07 6.73 -11.73
CA ASP A 24 -0.13 5.51 -12.52
C ASP A 24 -0.68 5.87 -13.90
N TRP A 25 0.17 5.75 -14.93
CA TRP A 25 -0.21 6.11 -16.30
C TRP A 25 -1.24 5.14 -16.90
N THR A 26 -1.29 3.90 -16.40
CA THR A 26 -2.25 2.88 -16.82
C THR A 26 -3.62 3.13 -16.21
N GLU A 27 -3.68 3.49 -14.92
CA GLU A 27 -4.93 3.72 -14.20
C GLU A 27 -5.35 5.20 -14.16
N GLN A 28 -4.50 6.12 -14.63
CA GLN A 28 -4.62 7.58 -14.54
C GLN A 28 -4.96 8.06 -13.12
N ARG A 29 -4.41 7.36 -12.11
CA ARG A 29 -4.69 7.58 -10.69
C ARG A 29 -3.44 7.95 -9.91
N LEU A 30 -3.61 8.80 -8.91
CA LEU A 30 -2.53 9.23 -8.02
C LEU A 30 -2.39 8.23 -6.88
N HIS A 31 -1.24 7.58 -6.79
CA HIS A 31 -0.94 6.56 -5.78
C HIS A 31 0.11 7.08 -4.79
N LEU A 32 0.05 6.55 -3.57
CA LEU A 32 1.06 6.79 -2.54
C LEU A 32 2.34 6.01 -2.87
N ALA A 33 3.42 6.72 -3.16
CA ALA A 33 4.74 6.18 -3.42
C ALA A 33 5.76 6.68 -2.39
N GLY A 34 6.98 6.17 -2.49
CA GLY A 34 8.06 6.46 -1.55
C GLY A 34 8.20 5.39 -0.46
N GLY A 35 9.02 5.68 0.55
CA GLY A 35 9.32 4.78 1.65
C GLY A 35 8.07 4.31 2.41
N VAL A 36 7.15 5.23 2.72
CA VAL A 36 5.90 4.91 3.42
C VAL A 36 5.03 3.96 2.60
N GLY A 37 4.80 4.27 1.32
CA GLY A 37 3.99 3.43 0.42
C GLY A 37 4.57 2.01 0.29
N ALA A 38 5.89 1.89 0.16
CA ALA A 38 6.56 0.60 0.13
C ALA A 38 6.45 -0.17 1.46
N ALA A 39 6.54 0.53 2.60
CA ALA A 39 6.41 -0.09 3.92
C ALA A 39 4.97 -0.62 4.16
N VAL A 40 3.95 0.17 3.82
CA VAL A 40 2.54 -0.25 3.87
C VAL A 40 2.29 -1.44 2.95
N PHE A 41 2.79 -1.41 1.70
CA PHE A 41 2.65 -2.52 0.77
C PHE A 41 3.26 -3.82 1.31
N ARG A 42 4.50 -3.77 1.80
CA ARG A 42 5.18 -4.96 2.37
C ARG A 42 4.42 -5.53 3.56
N HIS A 43 3.93 -4.67 4.45
CA HIS A 43 3.13 -5.12 5.59
C HIS A 43 1.83 -5.78 5.13
N ALA A 44 1.09 -5.14 4.22
CA ALA A 44 -0.15 -5.69 3.69
C ALA A 44 0.05 -7.05 2.97
N VAL A 45 1.18 -7.24 2.28
CA VAL A 45 1.53 -8.55 1.70
C VAL A 45 1.90 -9.57 2.78
N GLY A 46 2.72 -9.16 3.76
CA GLY A 46 3.13 -10.03 4.88
C GLY A 46 1.96 -10.54 5.71
N GLU A 47 0.96 -9.70 5.94
CA GLU A 47 -0.28 -10.03 6.66
C GLU A 47 -1.36 -10.66 5.76
N SER A 48 -1.04 -10.97 4.49
CA SER A 48 -2.00 -11.53 3.51
C SER A 48 -3.25 -10.66 3.27
N TRP A 49 -3.17 -9.35 3.51
CA TRP A 49 -4.18 -8.39 3.10
C TRP A 49 -4.18 -8.19 1.59
N LEU A 50 -2.99 -8.24 0.99
CA LEU A 50 -2.77 -8.24 -0.45
C LEU A 50 -2.07 -9.54 -0.86
N VAL A 51 -2.53 -10.15 -1.95
CA VAL A 51 -1.88 -11.34 -2.53
C VAL A 51 -1.52 -11.09 -3.99
N HIS A 52 -0.35 -11.55 -4.42
CA HIS A 52 0.07 -11.41 -5.81
C HIS A 52 -0.72 -12.34 -6.73
N THR A 53 -1.18 -11.80 -7.86
CA THR A 53 -1.65 -12.61 -8.98
C THR A 53 -0.42 -13.19 -9.68
N ARG A 54 -0.41 -14.52 -9.90
CA ARG A 54 0.75 -15.26 -10.44
C ARG A 54 1.31 -14.59 -11.68
N ASP A 55 2.63 -14.45 -11.72
CA ASP A 55 3.40 -13.92 -12.85
C ASP A 55 3.04 -12.50 -13.29
N THR A 56 2.40 -11.71 -12.41
CA THR A 56 2.06 -10.31 -12.68
C THR A 56 2.47 -9.38 -11.53
N ARG A 57 2.50 -8.07 -11.81
CA ARG A 57 2.62 -7.02 -10.79
C ARG A 57 1.29 -6.68 -10.11
N ILE A 58 0.21 -7.35 -10.48
CA ILE A 58 -1.13 -7.10 -9.95
C ILE A 58 -1.25 -7.80 -8.60
N VAL A 59 -1.86 -7.10 -7.64
CA VAL A 59 -2.25 -7.68 -6.35
C VAL A 59 -3.76 -7.70 -6.22
N LYS A 60 -4.27 -8.68 -5.51
CA LYS A 60 -5.68 -8.80 -5.14
C LYS A 60 -5.83 -8.47 -3.66
N LEU A 61 -6.81 -7.61 -3.35
CA LEU A 61 -7.25 -7.36 -1.99
C LEU A 61 -8.07 -8.54 -1.48
N THR A 62 -7.68 -9.08 -0.32
CA THR A 62 -8.42 -10.16 0.36
C THR A 62 -9.55 -9.60 1.22
N ALA A 63 -10.48 -10.45 1.66
CA ALA A 63 -11.56 -10.02 2.56
C ALA A 63 -11.03 -9.50 3.90
N ASP A 64 -10.01 -10.16 4.44
CA ASP A 64 -9.32 -9.74 5.67
C ASP A 64 -8.61 -8.41 5.45
N GLY A 65 -7.92 -8.26 4.31
CA GLY A 65 -7.30 -7.00 3.93
C GLY A 65 -8.30 -5.85 3.81
N HIS A 66 -9.48 -6.12 3.25
CA HIS A 66 -10.55 -5.14 3.13
C HIS A 66 -10.99 -4.63 4.51
N SER A 67 -11.11 -5.53 5.49
CA SER A 67 -11.48 -5.20 6.86
C SER A 67 -10.35 -4.44 7.58
N ALA A 68 -9.11 -4.92 7.45
CA ALA A 68 -7.94 -4.33 8.09
C ALA A 68 -7.64 -2.91 7.58
N LEU A 69 -7.72 -2.69 6.26
CA LEU A 69 -7.48 -1.37 5.67
C LEU A 69 -8.55 -0.35 6.10
N ARG A 70 -9.81 -0.78 6.23
CA ARG A 70 -10.89 0.07 6.79
C ARG A 70 -10.64 0.39 8.26
N LEU A 71 -10.21 -0.60 9.05
CA LEU A 71 -9.99 -0.43 10.48
C LEU A 71 -8.82 0.51 10.76
N HIS A 72 -7.67 0.25 10.15
CA HIS A 72 -6.40 0.87 10.53
C HIS A 72 -6.04 2.11 9.72
N LEU A 73 -6.44 2.16 8.44
CA LEU A 73 -6.13 3.29 7.55
C LEU A 73 -7.37 4.10 7.16
N ARG A 74 -8.56 3.72 7.66
CA ARG A 74 -9.83 4.42 7.43
C ARG A 74 -10.16 4.61 5.95
N LEU A 75 -9.70 3.68 5.10
CA LEU A 75 -10.02 3.71 3.68
C LEU A 75 -11.51 3.40 3.47
N THR A 76 -12.14 4.11 2.56
CA THR A 76 -13.54 3.88 2.18
C THR A 76 -13.65 2.71 1.21
N ASN A 77 -14.85 2.14 1.04
CA ASN A 77 -15.03 1.07 0.04
C ASN A 77 -14.67 1.54 -1.38
N THR A 78 -15.00 2.79 -1.72
CA THR A 78 -14.62 3.40 -3.02
C THR A 78 -13.11 3.46 -3.20
N ALA A 79 -12.32 3.62 -2.13
CA ALA A 79 -10.87 3.61 -2.20
C ALA A 79 -10.27 2.18 -2.26
N LEU A 80 -11.08 1.14 -2.00
CA LEU A 80 -10.65 -0.26 -1.92
C LEU A 80 -11.14 -1.11 -3.10
N THR A 81 -12.04 -0.59 -3.92
CA THR A 81 -12.48 -1.22 -5.16
C THR A 81 -11.56 -0.80 -6.30
N ALA A 82 -11.07 -1.77 -7.07
CA ALA A 82 -10.53 -1.50 -8.39
C ALA A 82 -11.71 -1.22 -9.32
N ASP A 83 -11.71 -0.06 -9.98
CA ASP A 83 -12.59 0.22 -11.12
C ASP A 83 -11.90 -0.22 -12.40
#